data_AF-A0A6P4FKJ8-F1
#
_entry.id   AF-A0A6P4FKJ8-F1
#
_cell.length_a   1.000
_cell.length_b   1.000
_cell.length_c   1.000
_cell.angle_alpha   90.00
_cell.angle_beta   90.00
_cell.angle_gamma   90.00
#
_symmetry.space_group_name_H-M   'P 1'
#
loop_
_entity.id
_entity.type
_entity.pdbx_description
1 polymer ?
#
loop_
_entity_poly.entity_id
_entity_poly.type
_entity_poly.pdbx_seq_one_letter_code
_entity_poly.pdbx_strand_id
1 'polypeptide(L)'
;MASTLVILLISALALVQANTIYGSGEDYLAQRDTTSSLAQQDAFWWPYEVAHYPEAYVLMHKVDRRLERIDNDETKSKIKEYAVGLLRQCIQDGQMDQHCVGRSIGATMSFIHHQKRQENRL
;
A
#
# COMPACT_ATOMS: atom_id res chain seq x y z
N MET A 1 -6.07 5.09 46.34
CA MET A 1 -6.84 4.73 45.12
C MET A 1 -6.80 5.80 44.02
N ALA A 2 -6.08 6.92 44.19
CA ALA A 2 -5.95 7.95 43.14
C ALA A 2 -4.73 7.75 42.21
N SER A 3 -3.70 7.03 42.66
CA SER A 3 -2.42 6.91 41.91
C SER A 3 -2.46 5.96 40.72
N THR A 4 -3.40 5.01 40.67
CA THR A 4 -3.53 4.07 39.53
C THR A 4 -4.22 4.71 38.32
N LEU A 5 -5.05 5.73 38.54
CA LEU A 5 -5.73 6.47 37.46
C LEU A 5 -4.76 7.33 36.65
N VAL A 6 -3.75 7.92 37.30
CA VAL A 6 -2.76 8.77 36.63
C VAL A 6 -1.88 7.96 35.66
N ILE A 7 -1.52 6.73 36.04
CA ILE A 7 -0.69 5.84 35.21
C ILE A 7 -1.45 5.40 33.95
N LEU A 8 -2.75 5.06 34.09
CA LEU A 8 -3.59 4.67 32.95
C LEU A 8 -3.79 5.81 31.94
N LEU A 9 -3.89 7.05 32.42
CA LEU A 9 -4.02 8.23 31.56
C LEU A 9 -2.76 8.44 30.71
N ILE A 10 -1.57 8.28 31.27
CA ILE A 10 -0.30 8.45 30.54
C ILE A 10 -0.11 7.35 29.48
N SER A 11 -0.51 6.10 29.77
CA SER A 11 -0.43 5.00 28.80
C SER A 11 -1.35 5.22 27.59
N ALA A 12 -2.54 5.79 27.78
CA ALA A 12 -3.46 6.11 26.69
C ALA A 12 -2.94 7.25 25.79
N LEU A 13 -2.31 8.29 26.38
CA LEU A 13 -1.73 9.41 25.65
C LEU A 13 -0.52 9.01 24.79
N ALA A 14 0.29 8.05 25.26
CA ALA A 14 1.42 7.53 24.48
C ALA A 14 0.99 6.69 23.26
N LEU A 15 -0.12 5.95 23.36
CA LEU A 15 -0.69 5.19 22.23
C LEU A 15 -1.25 6.08 21.13
N VAL A 16 -1.81 7.25 21.48
CA VAL A 16 -2.30 8.23 20.50
C VAL A 16 -1.15 8.87 19.72
N GLN A 17 -0.01 9.14 20.36
CA GLN A 17 1.16 9.73 19.67
C GLN A 17 1.88 8.74 18.73
N ALA A 18 1.84 7.43 19.02
CA ALA A 18 2.39 6.43 18.11
C ALA A 18 1.58 6.32 16.80
N ASN A 19 0.28 6.65 16.83
CA ASN A 19 -0.57 6.62 15.64
C ASN A 19 -0.47 7.90 14.79
N THR A 20 0.12 8.97 15.32
CA THR A 20 0.36 10.23 14.58
C THR A 20 1.72 10.28 13.87
N ILE A 21 2.60 9.29 14.09
CA ILE A 21 3.88 9.14 13.37
C ILE A 21 3.76 7.95 12.41
N TYR A 22 2.66 7.88 11.65
CA TYR A 22 2.54 6.94 10.54
C TYR A 22 1.92 7.66 9.36
N GLY A 23 2.78 8.12 8.44
CA GLY A 23 2.38 8.73 7.19
C GLY A 23 3.04 10.08 6.99
N SER A 24 4.26 10.04 6.46
CA SER A 24 4.85 11.14 5.71
C SER A 24 3.85 11.59 4.65
N GLY A 25 3.07 12.63 4.95
CA GLY A 25 1.98 13.15 4.12
C GLY A 25 2.46 14.08 3.00
N GLU A 26 3.73 13.99 2.62
CA GLU A 26 4.40 15.04 1.84
C GLU A 26 4.41 14.77 0.32
N ASP A 27 4.18 13.53 -0.12
CA ASP A 27 4.42 13.15 -1.53
C ASP A 27 3.16 12.99 -2.39
N TYR A 28 1.96 13.07 -1.82
CA TYR A 28 0.72 12.77 -2.55
C TYR A 28 0.35 13.82 -3.61
N LEU A 29 0.71 15.09 -3.39
CA LEU A 29 0.37 16.19 -4.30
C LEU A 29 1.40 16.33 -5.43
N ALA A 30 2.70 16.17 -5.14
CA ALA A 30 3.76 16.29 -6.12
C ALA A 30 3.72 15.20 -7.21
N GLN A 31 3.17 14.01 -6.88
CA GLN A 31 3.10 12.91 -7.82
C GLN A 31 1.98 13.07 -8.88
N ARG A 32 0.92 13.85 -8.59
CA ARG A 32 -0.27 13.95 -9.46
C ARG A 32 0.02 14.56 -10.84
N ASP A 33 1.01 15.45 -10.93
CA ASP A 33 1.37 16.11 -12.19
C ASP A 33 2.34 15.27 -13.05
N THR A 34 3.03 14.29 -12.46
CA THR A 34 3.95 13.40 -13.19
C THR A 34 3.31 12.05 -13.56
N THR A 35 2.23 11.66 -12.88
CA THR A 35 1.58 10.35 -13.09
C THR A 35 0.82 10.24 -14.41
N SER A 36 0.34 11.35 -15.00
CA SER A 36 -0.54 11.25 -16.18
C SER A 36 0.15 10.69 -17.43
N SER A 37 1.47 10.88 -17.60
CA SER A 37 2.23 10.29 -18.72
C SER A 37 2.81 8.90 -18.41
N LEU A 38 3.06 8.60 -17.13
CA LEU A 38 3.63 7.32 -16.67
C LEU A 38 2.54 6.24 -16.50
N ALA A 39 1.31 6.67 -16.17
CA ALA A 39 0.13 5.80 -16.02
C ALA A 39 -0.19 4.95 -17.25
N GLN A 40 0.12 5.44 -18.44
CA GLN A 40 -0.24 4.75 -19.68
C GLN A 40 0.72 3.60 -20.05
N GLN A 41 1.97 3.60 -19.56
CA GLN A 41 2.96 2.58 -19.91
C GLN A 41 3.00 1.39 -18.94
N ASP A 42 2.80 1.60 -17.64
CA ASP A 42 2.89 0.51 -16.66
C ASP A 42 1.59 -0.34 -16.55
N ALA A 43 0.47 0.16 -17.08
CA ALA A 43 -0.83 -0.52 -16.97
C ALA A 43 -0.95 -1.81 -17.80
N PHE A 44 -0.03 -2.09 -18.73
CA PHE A 44 -0.15 -3.23 -19.66
C PHE A 44 -0.25 -4.59 -18.95
N TRP A 45 0.33 -4.72 -17.76
CA TRP A 45 0.33 -5.96 -17.01
C TRP A 45 -0.81 -6.07 -16.01
N TRP A 46 -1.52 -4.99 -15.68
CA TRP A 46 -2.52 -5.00 -14.63
C TRP A 46 -3.93 -5.28 -15.17
N PRO A 47 -4.81 -5.93 -14.39
CA PRO A 47 -6.20 -6.13 -14.81
C PRO A 47 -6.90 -4.80 -15.09
N TYR A 48 -7.60 -4.72 -16.22
CA TYR A 48 -8.29 -3.49 -16.65
C TYR A 48 -9.22 -2.93 -15.56
N GLU A 49 -9.91 -3.80 -14.83
CA GLU A 49 -10.83 -3.44 -13.74
C GLU A 49 -10.22 -2.61 -12.61
N VAL A 50 -8.90 -2.64 -12.41
CA VAL A 50 -8.20 -1.78 -11.44
C VAL A 50 -7.31 -0.75 -12.12
N ALA A 51 -6.76 -1.08 -13.30
CA ALA A 51 -5.76 -0.25 -13.97
C ALA A 51 -6.32 1.04 -14.58
N HIS A 52 -7.62 1.10 -14.86
CA HIS A 52 -8.26 2.30 -15.42
C HIS A 52 -8.49 3.41 -14.37
N TYR A 53 -8.34 3.11 -13.09
CA TYR A 53 -8.46 4.09 -12.01
C TYR A 53 -7.11 4.79 -11.77
N PRO A 54 -7.03 6.13 -11.93
CA PRO A 54 -5.79 6.87 -11.65
C PRO A 54 -5.27 6.68 -10.22
N GLU A 55 -6.19 6.47 -9.27
CA GLU A 55 -5.88 6.26 -7.85
C GLU A 55 -5.06 4.98 -7.64
N ALA A 56 -5.31 3.93 -8.42
CA ALA A 56 -4.61 2.65 -8.32
C ALA A 56 -3.12 2.76 -8.63
N TYR A 57 -2.75 3.75 -9.45
CA TYR A 57 -1.42 3.87 -10.03
C TYR A 57 -0.31 3.99 -8.98
N VAL A 58 -0.58 4.69 -7.87
CA VAL A 58 0.41 4.84 -6.79
C VAL A 58 0.83 3.49 -6.19
N LEU A 59 -0.12 2.56 -6.04
CA LEU A 59 0.17 1.23 -5.52
C LEU A 59 0.78 0.35 -6.61
N MET A 60 0.20 0.36 -7.81
CA MET A 60 0.68 -0.42 -8.96
C MET A 60 2.15 -0.12 -9.26
N HIS A 61 2.49 1.15 -9.43
CA HIS A 61 3.85 1.58 -9.70
C HIS A 61 4.82 1.17 -8.58
N LYS A 62 4.43 1.31 -7.31
CA LYS A 62 5.27 0.86 -6.18
C LYS A 62 5.47 -0.65 -6.19
N VAL A 63 4.46 -1.43 -6.55
CA VAL A 63 4.56 -2.89 -6.67
C VAL A 63 5.48 -3.26 -7.82
N ASP A 64 5.29 -2.70 -9.01
CA ASP A 64 6.10 -3.01 -10.20
C ASP A 64 7.59 -2.78 -9.93
N ARG A 65 7.94 -1.63 -9.32
CA ARG A 65 9.32 -1.33 -8.91
C ARG A 65 9.92 -2.32 -7.91
N ARG A 66 9.10 -3.03 -7.13
CA ARG A 66 9.55 -4.09 -6.21
C ARG A 66 9.67 -5.43 -6.91
N LEU A 67 8.80 -5.72 -7.87
CA LEU A 67 8.81 -6.94 -8.67
C LEU A 67 10.02 -7.01 -9.60
N GLU A 68 10.52 -5.87 -10.10
CA GLU A 68 11.78 -5.79 -10.88
C GLU A 68 12.99 -6.44 -10.17
N ARG A 69 12.94 -6.55 -8.83
CA ARG A 69 14.04 -7.07 -7.99
C ARG A 69 13.76 -8.46 -7.43
N ILE A 70 12.81 -9.18 -8.00
CA ILE A 70 12.45 -10.55 -7.62
C ILE A 70 12.64 -11.36 -8.88
N ASP A 71 13.35 -12.48 -8.81
CA ASP A 71 13.56 -13.32 -10.00
C ASP A 71 12.47 -14.38 -10.15
N ASN A 72 11.88 -14.83 -9.03
CA ASN A 72 10.84 -15.85 -9.00
C ASN A 72 9.50 -15.32 -9.52
N ASP A 73 9.08 -15.82 -10.68
CA ASP A 73 7.82 -15.43 -11.33
C ASP A 73 6.56 -15.87 -10.56
N GLU A 74 6.62 -17.00 -9.83
CA GLU A 74 5.50 -17.44 -8.98
C GLU A 74 5.26 -16.43 -7.85
N THR A 75 6.34 -15.97 -7.21
CA THR A 75 6.27 -14.94 -6.16
C THR A 75 5.78 -13.61 -6.71
N LYS A 76 6.23 -13.21 -7.92
CA LYS A 76 5.70 -12.02 -8.60
C LYS A 76 4.19 -12.13 -8.80
N SER A 77 3.69 -13.28 -9.28
CA SER A 77 2.25 -13.49 -9.48
C SER A 77 1.47 -13.36 -8.18
N LYS A 78 1.92 -14.02 -7.11
CA LYS A 78 1.28 -13.94 -5.77
C LYS A 78 1.22 -12.52 -5.24
N ILE A 79 2.31 -11.76 -5.37
CA ILE A 79 2.35 -10.35 -4.93
C ILE A 79 1.36 -9.51 -5.72
N LYS A 80 1.31 -9.70 -7.04
CA LYS A 80 0.43 -8.95 -7.93
C LYS A 80 -1.04 -9.27 -7.66
N GLU A 81 -1.38 -10.55 -7.52
CA GLU A 81 -2.73 -10.99 -7.16
C GLU A 81 -3.17 -10.41 -5.81
N TYR A 82 -2.27 -10.39 -4.83
CA TYR A 82 -2.53 -9.76 -3.53
C TYR A 82 -2.82 -8.25 -3.67
N ALA A 83 -1.98 -7.53 -4.42
CA ALA A 83 -2.17 -6.10 -4.66
C ALA A 83 -3.48 -5.80 -5.41
N VAL A 84 -3.81 -6.58 -6.46
CA VAL A 84 -5.08 -6.47 -7.18
C VAL A 84 -6.27 -6.72 -6.25
N GLY A 85 -6.18 -7.73 -5.37
CA GLY A 85 -7.21 -8.02 -4.37
C GLY A 85 -7.51 -6.82 -3.46
N LEU A 86 -6.47 -6.13 -2.99
CA LEU A 86 -6.62 -4.91 -2.20
C LEU A 86 -7.20 -3.75 -3.02
N LEU A 87 -6.77 -3.57 -4.27
CA LEU A 87 -7.32 -2.53 -5.14
C LEU A 87 -8.81 -2.75 -5.41
N ARG A 88 -9.24 -3.99 -5.64
CA ARG A 88 -10.67 -4.33 -5.81
C ARG A 88 -11.49 -3.96 -4.57
N GLN A 89 -10.95 -4.17 -3.37
CA GLN A 89 -11.63 -3.78 -2.11
C GLN A 89 -11.78 -2.26 -1.96
N CYS A 90 -10.95 -1.48 -2.65
CA CYS A 90 -11.03 -0.03 -2.64
C CYS A 90 -12.03 0.53 -3.66
N ILE A 91 -12.66 -0.31 -4.50
CA ILE A 91 -13.68 0.12 -5.43
C ILE A 91 -15.04 0.14 -4.72
N GLN A 92 -15.68 1.30 -4.66
CA GLN A 92 -17.01 1.52 -4.10
C GLN A 92 -17.82 2.38 -5.06
N ASP A 93 -19.04 1.94 -5.39
CA ASP A 93 -19.95 2.64 -6.31
C ASP A 93 -19.32 3.04 -7.65
N GLY A 94 -18.42 2.19 -8.18
CA GLY A 94 -17.72 2.42 -9.44
C GLY A 94 -16.60 3.46 -9.39
N GLN A 95 -16.26 3.97 -8.21
CA GLN A 95 -15.13 4.86 -7.94
C GLN A 95 -14.09 4.14 -7.08
N MET A 96 -12.82 4.53 -7.19
CA MET A 96 -11.76 3.99 -6.32
C MET A 96 -11.44 4.97 -5.18
N ASP A 97 -11.54 4.50 -3.94
CA ASP A 97 -11.20 5.30 -2.75
C ASP A 97 -9.67 5.47 -2.65
N GLN A 98 -9.19 6.69 -2.93
CA GLN A 98 -7.79 7.06 -2.84
C GLN A 98 -7.17 6.79 -1.44
N HIS A 99 -7.92 7.04 -0.36
CA HIS A 99 -7.45 6.81 0.99
C HIS A 99 -7.38 5.31 1.31
N CYS A 100 -8.31 4.51 0.80
CA CYS A 100 -8.20 3.05 0.83
C CYS A 100 -6.93 2.57 0.12
N VAL A 101 -6.66 3.05 -1.11
CA VAL A 101 -5.45 2.68 -1.86
C VAL A 101 -4.19 3.07 -1.09
N GLY A 102 -4.17 4.27 -0.51
CA GLY A 102 -3.06 4.74 0.33
C GLY A 102 -2.76 3.81 1.49
N ARG A 103 -3.79 3.32 2.21
CA ARG A 103 -3.63 2.33 3.29
C ARG A 103 -3.12 0.98 2.79
N SER A 104 -3.59 0.54 1.62
CA SER A 104 -3.18 -0.72 1.01
C SER A 104 -1.69 -0.80 0.70
N ILE A 105 -1.00 0.34 0.48
CA ILE A 105 0.46 0.37 0.27
C ILE A 105 1.22 -0.30 1.42
N GLY A 106 0.89 0.02 2.68
CA GLY A 106 1.57 -0.56 3.83
C GLY A 106 1.38 -2.08 3.90
N ALA A 107 0.14 -2.54 3.69
CA ALA A 107 -0.20 -3.96 3.68
C ALA A 107 0.56 -4.71 2.57
N THR A 108 0.57 -4.18 1.34
CA THR A 108 1.28 -4.78 0.20
C THR A 108 2.78 -4.83 0.42
N MET A 109 3.41 -3.75 0.91
CA MET A 109 4.85 -3.75 1.17
C MET A 109 5.23 -4.76 2.26
N SER A 110 4.41 -4.89 3.31
CA SER A 110 4.60 -5.90 4.35
C SER A 110 4.50 -7.32 3.78
N PHE A 111 3.52 -7.57 2.92
CA PHE A 111 3.36 -8.87 2.24
C PHE A 111 4.57 -9.22 1.38
N ILE A 112 5.06 -8.29 0.55
CA ILE A 112 6.26 -8.48 -0.27
C ILE A 112 7.47 -8.83 0.61
N HIS A 113 7.66 -8.11 1.71
CA HIS A 113 8.75 -8.37 2.64
C HIS A 113 8.64 -9.77 3.27
N HIS A 114 7.43 -10.20 3.59
CA HIS A 114 7.19 -11.55 4.08
C HIS A 114 7.55 -12.62 3.05
N GLN A 115 7.14 -12.45 1.79
CA GLN A 115 7.46 -13.39 0.70
C GLN A 115 8.98 -13.51 0.52
N LYS A 116 9.71 -12.40 0.46
CA LYS A 116 11.18 -12.40 0.37
C LYS A 116 11.86 -13.16 1.51
N ARG A 117 11.32 -13.05 2.73
CA ARG A 117 11.85 -13.80 3.88
C ARG A 117 11.56 -15.29 3.78
N GLN A 118 10.47 -15.70 3.14
CA GLN A 118 10.18 -17.12 2.94
C GLN A 118 11.09 -17.73 1.87
N GLU A 119 11.33 -17.02 0.78
CA GLU A 119 12.25 -17.47 -0.28
C GLU A 119 13.68 -17.69 0.24
N ASN A 120 14.19 -16.78 1.07
CA ASN A 120 15.53 -16.89 1.66
C ASN A 120 15.68 -17.99 2.72
N ARG A 121 14.60 -18.66 3.12
CA ARG A 121 14.63 -19.76 4.11
C ARG A 121 14.64 -21.14 3.46
N LEU A 122 14.38 -21.22 2.15
CA LEU A 122 14.43 -22.42 1.34
C LEU A 122 15.80 -22.53 0.65
#